data_AF-A0A1M6HV90-F1
#
_entry.id   AF-A0A1M6HV90-F1
#
_cell.length_a   1.000
_cell.length_b   1.000
_cell.length_c   1.000
_cell.angle_alpha   90.00
_cell.angle_beta   90.00
_cell.angle_gamma   90.00
#
_symmetry.space_group_name_H-M   'P 1'
#
loop_
_entity.id
_entity.type
_entity.pdbx_description
1 polymer ?
#
loop_
_entity_poly.entity_id
_entity_poly.type
_entity_poly.pdbx_seq_one_letter_code
_entity_poly.pdbx_strand_id
1 'polypeptide(L)' 'MKEEERVLTLDDYEYGVVVNALNELRNDLIKEERPTDAVDELLLKTIDAPTKKQKRRSHDEAR' A
#
# COMPACT_ATOMS: atom_id res chain seq x y z
N MET A 1 -20.90 15.88 5.44
CA MET A 1 -21.15 14.42 5.50
C MET A 1 -19.85 13.80 5.96
N LYS A 2 -19.83 12.92 6.97
CA LYS A 2 -18.57 12.24 7.34
C LYS A 2 -18.26 11.26 6.22
N GLU A 3 -17.16 11.49 5.51
CA GLU A 3 -16.65 10.52 4.55
C GLU A 3 -16.36 9.22 5.31
N GLU A 4 -16.87 8.09 4.80
CA GLU A 4 -16.64 6.80 5.42
C GLU A 4 -15.23 6.32 5.08
N GLU A 5 -14.33 6.34 6.05
CA GLU A 5 -12.99 5.78 5.91
C GLU A 5 -12.99 4.27 6.19
N ARG A 6 -12.14 3.52 5.46
CA ARG A 6 -11.95 2.08 5.64
C ARG A 6 -10.50 1.81 6.03
N VAL A 7 -10.28 0.94 7.02
CA VAL A 7 -8.96 0.48 7.43
C VAL A 7 -8.69 -0.88 6.80
N LEU A 8 -7.61 -0.98 6.03
CA LEU A 8 -7.11 -2.21 5.41
C LEU A 8 -5.75 -2.55 6.03
N THR A 9 -5.54 -3.82 6.38
CA THR A 9 -4.22 -4.31 6.82
C THR A 9 -3.73 -5.27 5.74
N LEU A 10 -2.51 -5.04 5.26
CA LEU A 10 -1.87 -5.82 4.21
C LEU A 10 -0.65 -6.52 4.78
N ASP A 11 -0.39 -7.74 4.33
CA ASP A 11 0.92 -8.36 4.51
C ASP A 11 1.94 -7.84 3.47
N ASP A 12 3.21 -8.26 3.59
CA ASP A 12 4.29 -7.80 2.72
C ASP A 12 4.04 -8.14 1.23
N TYR A 13 3.34 -9.24 0.95
CA TYR A 13 3.01 -9.67 -0.41
C TYR A 13 1.85 -8.84 -0.97
N GLU A 14 0.75 -8.72 -0.23
CA GLU A 14 -0.41 -7.93 -0.63
C GLU A 14 -0.03 -6.45 -0.81
N TYR A 15 0.84 -5.92 0.05
CA TYR A 15 1.40 -4.58 -0.10
C TYR A 15 2.12 -4.42 -1.46
N GLY A 16 2.98 -5.38 -1.82
CA GLY A 16 3.67 -5.38 -3.11
C GLY A 16 2.70 -5.45 -4.30
N VAL A 17 1.67 -6.28 -4.20
CA VAL A 17 0.62 -6.40 -5.23
C VAL A 17 -0.13 -5.08 -5.40
N VAL A 18 -0.54 -4.43 -4.31
CA VAL A 18 -1.27 -3.16 -4.35
C VAL A 18 -0.42 -2.05 -4.96
N VAL A 19 0.84 -1.92 -4.54
CA VAL A 19 1.76 -0.91 -5.10
C VAL A 19 1.98 -1.14 -6.59
N ASN A 20 2.20 -2.38 -7.02
CA ASN A 20 2.40 -2.69 -8.43
C ASN A 20 1.14 -2.38 -9.26
N ALA A 21 -0.03 -2.79 -8.80
CA ALA A 21 -1.29 -2.55 -9.50
C ALA A 21 -1.60 -1.05 -9.66
N LEU A 22 -1.37 -0.26 -8.61
CA LEU A 22 -1.56 1.20 -8.68
C LEU A 22 -0.54 1.85 -9.63
N ASN A 23 0.70 1.37 -9.64
CA ASN A 23 1.73 1.89 -10.54
C ASN A 23 1.45 1.53 -12.01
N GLU A 24 0.95 0.32 -12.28
CA GLU A 24 0.50 -0.09 -13.62
C GLU A 24 -0.66 0.81 -14.09
N LEU A 25 -1.68 1.01 -13.24
CA LEU A 25 -2.81 1.89 -13.55
C LEU A 25 -2.35 3.32 -13.84
N ARG A 26 -1.43 3.86 -13.03
CA ARG A 26 -0.84 5.18 -13.26
C ARG A 26 -0.17 5.26 -14.64
N ASN A 27 0.63 4.25 -14.98
CA ASN A 27 1.32 4.22 -16.27
C ASN A 27 0.35 4.17 -17.44
N ASP A 28 -0.76 3.45 -17.32
CA ASP A 28 -1.78 3.38 -18.36
C ASP A 28 -2.53 4.71 -18.51
N LEU A 29 -2.90 5.37 -17.40
CA LEU A 29 -3.50 6.71 -17.44
C LEU A 29 -2.56 7.75 -18.09
N ILE A 30 -1.24 7.67 -17.83
CA ILE A 30 -0.25 8.54 -18.48
C ILE A 30 -0.23 8.30 -19.99
N LYS A 31 -0.25 7.04 -20.44
CA LYS A 31 -0.31 6.71 -21.88
C LYS A 31 -1.60 7.22 -22.53
N GLU A 32 -2.69 7.23 -21.79
CA GLU A 32 -3.98 7.77 -22.23
C GLU A 32 -4.08 9.31 -22.15
N GLU A 33 -3.02 10.01 -21.73
CA GLU A 33 -3.01 11.47 -21.46
C GLU A 33 -4.10 11.90 -20.47
N ARG A 34 -4.41 11.02 -19.51
CA ARG A 34 -5.43 11.23 -18.47
C ARG A 34 -4.80 11.68 -17.15
N PRO A 35 -5.55 12.42 -16.33
CA PRO A 35 -5.08 12.83 -15.02
C PRO A 35 -4.81 11.63 -14.11
N THR A 36 -3.69 11.68 -13.38
CA THR A 36 -3.26 10.63 -12.44
C THR A 36 -3.37 11.02 -10.98
N ASP A 37 -3.77 12.25 -10.67
CA ASP A 37 -3.73 12.84 -9.32
C ASP A 37 -4.35 11.90 -8.26
N ALA A 38 -5.51 11.30 -8.56
CA ALA A 38 -6.19 10.38 -7.66
C ALA A 38 -5.38 9.09 -7.39
N VAL A 39 -4.68 8.57 -8.39
CA VAL A 39 -3.83 7.37 -8.26
C VAL A 39 -2.52 7.72 -7.56
N ASP A 40 -1.96 8.89 -7.85
CA ASP A 40 -0.76 9.40 -7.20
C ASP A 40 -0.97 9.59 -5.69
N GLU A 41 -2.12 10.14 -5.28
CA GLU A 41 -2.51 10.25 -3.87
C GLU A 41 -2.63 8.89 -3.18
N LEU A 42 -3.19 7.89 -3.85
CA LEU A 42 -3.32 6.54 -3.30
C LEU A 42 -1.97 5.83 -3.19
N LEU A 43 -1.08 6.01 -4.17
CA LEU A 43 0.28 5.50 -4.11
C LEU A 43 1.04 6.09 -2.92
N LEU A 44 0.98 7.41 -2.74
CA LEU A 44 1.61 8.08 -1.59
C LEU A 44 1.06 7.56 -0.27
N LYS A 45 -0.27 7.49 -0.12
CA LYS A 45 -0.93 6.94 1.08
C LYS A 45 -0.53 5.48 1.36
N THR A 46 -0.37 4.68 0.31
CA THR A 46 0.03 3.27 0.44
C THR A 46 1.49 3.18 0.88
N ILE A 47 2.41 3.94 0.28
CA ILE A 47 3.84 3.91 0.59
C ILE A 47 4.12 4.44 2.00
N ASP A 48 3.41 5.49 2.41
CA ASP A 48 3.55 6.09 3.75
C ASP A 48 2.82 5.29 4.84
N ALA A 49 2.08 4.24 4.48
CA ALA A 49 1.35 3.44 5.44
C ALA A 49 2.30 2.79 6.45
N PRO A 50 2.03 2.92 7.77
CA PRO A 50 2.93 2.41 8.79
C PRO A 50 2.96 0.88 8.80
N THR A 51 4.17 0.31 8.79
CA THR A 51 4.35 -1.14 8.95
C THR A 51 4.22 -1.54 10.41
N LYS A 52 3.31 -2.47 10.73
CA LYS A 52 3.31 -3.14 12.03
C LYS A 52 4.29 -4.30 11.97
N LYS A 53 5.55 -4.05 12.36
CA LYS A 53 6.52 -5.14 12.53
C LYS A 53 5.94 -6.16 13.52
N GLN A 54 5.57 -7.35 13.04
CA GLN A 54 5.33 -8.48 13.93
C GLN A 54 6.60 -8.65 14.75
N LYS A 55 6.50 -8.51 16.08
CA LYS A 55 7.59 -8.90 16.98
C LYS A 55 7.87 -10.38 16.68
N ARG A 56 8.92 -10.66 15.90
CA ARG A 56 9.54 -11.98 15.86
C ARG A 56 9.82 -12.31 17.31
N ARG A 57 9.08 -13.26 17.88
CA ARG A 57 9.46 -13.86 19.15
C ARG A 57 10.83 -14.46 18.88
N SER A 58 11.89 -13.82 19.36
CA SER A 58 13.21 -14.42 19.43
C SER A 58 13.03 -15.69 20.26
N HIS A 59 13.03 -16.84 19.59
CA HIS A 59 13.25 -18.11 20.26
C HIS A 59 14.74 -18.19 20.60
N ASP A 60 15.18 -17.27 21.44
CA ASP A 60 16.41 -17.38 22.21
C ASP A 60 15.94 -17.71 23.62
N GLU A 61 15.68 -18.98 23.89
CA GLU A 61 15.72 -19.53 25.25
C GLU A 61 15.71 -21.06 25.20
N ALA A 62 16.84 -21.63 25.67
CA ALA A 62 17.07 -23.02 26.09
C ALA A 62 17.08 -24.09 24.97
N ARG A 63 18.08 -24.97 24.82
CA ARG A 63 19.19 -25.41 25.68
C ARG A 63 20.12 -26.29 24.83
#